data_AF-A0A5J5TSW5-F1
#
_entry.id   AF-A0A5J5TSW5-F1
#
_cell.length_a   1.000
_cell.length_b   1.000
_cell.length_c   1.000
_cell.angle_alpha   90.00
_cell.angle_beta   90.00
_cell.angle_gamma   90.00
#
_symmetry.space_group_name_H-M   'P 1'
#
loop_
_entity.id
_entity.type
_entity.pdbx_description
1 polymer ?
#
loop_
_entity_poly.entity_id
_entity_poly.type
_entity_poly.pdbx_seq_one_letter_code
_entity_poly.pdbx_strand_id
1 'polypeptide(L)' 'MIIPFLFAGSWLKIFEKNPTKIKNYGKWLRYQSRTSYQNMYKEYHDTTLNGAVEQK' A
#
# COMPACT_ATOMS: atom_id res chain seq x y z
N MET A 1 -36.42 -14.52 1.72
CA MET A 1 -36.44 -14.28 0.26
C MET A 1 -35.64 -12.99 0.04
N ILE A 2 -34.42 -12.90 -0.48
CA ILE A 2 -33.56 -13.73 -1.34
C ILE A 2 -32.09 -13.31 -1.05
N ILE A 3 -31.26 -14.29 -0.64
CA ILE A 3 -29.79 -14.45 -0.83
C ILE A 3 -28.79 -13.51 -0.09
N PRO A 4 -27.99 -14.04 0.86
CA PRO A 4 -26.60 -13.66 1.08
C PRO A 4 -25.70 -14.83 0.63
N PHE A 5 -25.44 -14.97 -0.68
CA PHE A 5 -24.61 -16.04 -1.23
C PHE A 5 -23.47 -15.42 -2.03
N LEU A 6 -22.25 -15.77 -1.63
CA LEU A 6 -21.01 -15.67 -2.40
C LEU A 6 -20.40 -14.28 -2.62
N PHE A 7 -19.97 -13.63 -1.55
CA PHE A 7 -18.67 -12.93 -1.60
C PHE A 7 -17.89 -13.23 -0.33
N ALA A 8 -17.55 -14.50 -0.12
CA ALA A 8 -16.35 -14.83 0.62
C ALA A 8 -15.16 -14.44 -0.28
N GLY A 9 -14.91 -13.14 -0.41
CA GLY A 9 -13.67 -12.63 -0.98
C GLY A 9 -12.54 -13.20 -0.13
N SER A 10 -11.72 -14.06 -0.71
CA SER A 10 -10.53 -14.57 -0.03
C SER A 10 -9.60 -13.39 0.24
N TRP A 11 -9.49 -13.01 1.50
CA TRP A 11 -8.50 -12.06 1.98
C TRP A 11 -7.12 -12.72 1.90
N LEU A 12 -6.58 -12.80 0.68
CA LEU A 12 -5.25 -13.35 0.47
C LEU A 12 -4.22 -12.32 0.91
N LYS A 13 -3.42 -12.71 1.90
CA LYS A 13 -2.25 -11.96 2.32
C LYS A 13 -1.20 -12.04 1.20
N ILE A 14 -0.87 -10.90 0.62
CA ILE A 14 0.14 -10.81 -0.44
C ILE A 14 1.51 -10.73 0.23
N PHE A 15 2.41 -11.63 -0.15
CA PHE A 15 3.80 -11.64 0.32
C PHE A 15 4.74 -11.12 -0.76
N GLU A 16 5.82 -10.45 -0.34
CA GLU A 16 6.86 -9.97 -1.24
C GLU A 16 7.63 -11.15 -1.84
N LYS A 17 7.83 -11.12 -3.16
CA LYS A 17 8.44 -12.24 -3.90
C LYS A 17 9.92 -12.44 -3.56
N ASN A 18 10.63 -11.35 -3.23
CA ASN A 18 12.06 -11.37 -2.92
C ASN A 18 12.40 -10.39 -1.78
N PRO A 19 12.46 -10.84 -0.51
CA PRO A 19 12.76 -9.97 0.63
C PRO A 19 14.25 -9.63 0.80
N THR A 20 15.14 -10.23 0.01
CA THR A 20 16.59 -10.06 0.15
C THR A 20 17.19 -8.98 -0.78
N LYS A 21 16.40 -8.45 -1.72
CA LYS A 21 16.85 -7.42 -2.65
C LYS A 21 16.28 -6.08 -2.24
N ILE A 22 17.17 -5.09 -2.04
CA ILE A 22 16.80 -3.70 -1.82
C ILE A 22 16.15 -3.16 -3.10
N LYS A 23 14.99 -2.52 -2.97
CA LYS A 23 14.24 -1.89 -4.06
C LYS A 23 13.92 -0.44 -3.71
N ASN A 24 13.70 0.37 -4.74
CA ASN A 24 13.25 1.75 -4.59
C ASN A 24 11.73 1.76 -4.78
N TYR A 25 11.01 2.21 -3.76
CA TYR A 25 9.56 2.30 -3.75
C TYR A 25 9.12 3.77 -3.82
N GLY A 26 8.50 4.16 -4.93
CA GLY A 26 7.86 5.47 -5.07
C GLY A 26 6.44 5.45 -4.50
N LYS A 27 6.17 6.24 -3.44
CA LYS A 27 4.86 6.38 -2.84
C LYS A 27 4.21 7.67 -3.29
N TRP A 28 3.05 7.54 -3.92
CA TRP A 28 2.22 8.65 -4.36
C TRP A 28 1.10 8.79 -3.34
N LEU A 29 1.12 9.90 -2.61
CA LEU A 29 0.16 10.19 -1.56
C LEU A 29 -0.57 11.47 -1.91
N ARG A 30 -1.90 11.43 -1.85
CA ARG A 30 -2.71 12.64 -1.85
C ARG A 30 -3.13 12.91 -0.42
N TYR A 31 -2.70 14.05 0.12
CA TYR A 31 -3.15 14.48 1.44
C TYR A 31 -4.18 15.59 1.32
N GLN A 32 -5.22 15.48 2.11
CA GLN A 32 -6.17 16.56 2.32
C GLN A 32 -5.72 17.36 3.54
N SER A 33 -5.33 18.61 3.32
CA SER A 33 -5.20 19.57 4.41
C SER A 33 -6.56 20.22 4.69
N ARG A 34 -6.64 21.06 5.72
CA ARG A 34 -7.87 21.82 6.03
C ARG A 34 -8.33 22.73 4.89
N THR A 35 -7.44 23.09 3.96
CA THR A 35 -7.70 24.13 2.95
C THR A 35 -7.50 23.65 1.51
N SER A 36 -6.72 22.59 1.28
CA SER A 36 -6.37 22.16 -0.09
C SER A 36 -5.96 20.68 -0.17
N TYR A 37 -6.16 20.09 -1.36
CA TYR A 37 -5.63 18.78 -1.73
C TYR A 37 -4.27 18.93 -2.37
N GLN A 38 -3.28 18.26 -1.82
CA GLN A 38 -1.91 18.37 -2.27
C GLN A 38 -1.37 16.97 -2.56
N ASN A 39 -0.68 16.84 -3.69
CA ASN A 39 -0.05 15.59 -4.09
C ASN A 39 1.39 15.59 -3.60
N MET A 40 1.79 14.50 -2.97
CA MET A 40 3.14 14.29 -2.48
C MET A 40 3.68 13.01 -3.09
N TYR A 41 4.87 13.12 -3.67
CA TYR A 41 5.65 12.00 -4.13
C TYR A 41 6.88 11.88 -3.24
N LYS A 42 7.13 10.69 -2.71
CA LYS A 42 8.33 10.38 -1.93
C LYS A 42 8.87 9.02 -2.34
N GLU A 43 10.19 8.92 -2.42
CA GLU A 43 10.89 7.67 -2.72
C GLU A 43 11.45 7.10 -1.41
N TYR A 44 11.20 5.83 -1.18
CA TYR A 44 11.67 5.08 -0.01
C TYR A 44 12.52 3.90 -0.48
N HIS A 45 13.62 3.64 0.25
CA HIS A 45 14.48 2.49 -0.01
C HIS A 45 14.23 1.44 1.07
N ASP A 46 13.72 0.28 0.66
CA ASP A 46 13.51 -0.84 1.58
C ASP A 46 13.64 -2.18 0.86
N THR A 47 13.75 -3.24 1.65
CA THR A 47 13.74 -4.65 1.27
C THR A 47 12.33 -5.22 1.17
N THR A 48 11.33 -4.58 1.80
CA THR A 48 9.93 -5.03 1.77
C THR A 48 8.97 -3.87 1.50
N LEU A 49 7.84 -4.16 0.84
CA LEU A 49 6.80 -3.17 0.60
C LEU A 49 6.15 -2.68 1.91
N ASN A 50 5.93 -3.58 2.88
CA ASN A 50 5.37 -3.21 4.18
C ASN A 50 6.31 -2.26 4.94
N GLY A 51 7.61 -2.57 4.96
CA GLY A 51 8.62 -1.66 5.54
C GLY A 51 8.60 -0.30 4.86
N ALA A 52 8.58 -0.27 3.52
CA ALA A 52 8.51 0.98 2.76
C ALA A 52 7.23 1.80 3.01
N VAL A 53 6.11 1.15 3.36
CA VAL A 53 4.85 1.83 3.71
C VAL A 53 4.86 2.36 5.15
N GLU A 54 5.53 1.65 6.07
CA GLU A 54 5.69 2.00 7.50
C GLU A 54 6.75 3.09 7.75
N GLN A 55 7.72 3.25 6.84
CA GLN A 55 8.69 4.34 6.91
C GLN A 55 7.97 5.72 6.89
N LYS A 56 8.27 6.55 7.90
CA LYS A 56 7.67 7.89 8.13
C LYS A 56 8.42 9.00 7.41
#